data_AF-A0A2A2WL13-F1
#
_entry.id   AF-A0A2A2WL13-F1
#
_cell.length_a   1.000
_cell.length_b   1.000
_cell.length_c   1.000
_cell.angle_alpha   90.00
_cell.angle_beta   90.00
_cell.angle_gamma   90.00
#
_symmetry.space_group_name_H-M   'P 1'
#
loop_
_entity.id
_entity.type
_entity.pdbx_description
1 polymer ?
#
loop_
_entity_poly.entity_id
_entity_poly.type
_entity_poly.pdbx_seq_one_letter_code
_entity_poly.pdbx_strand_id
1 'polypeptide(L)'
;MNLDREGVPPLVFAQLLESPVLEQDAVARFREIMDRERSDVESLLAINAQVPLRWIREALPDLDVDQATTLGLAFAQHAHLTSFGPL
;
A
#
# COMPACT_ATOMS: atom_id res chain seq x y z
N MET A 1 7.63 18.43 8.62
CA MET A 1 7.16 17.40 7.67
C MET A 1 5.80 16.95 8.13
N ASN A 2 4.79 17.05 7.26
CA ASN A 2 3.41 16.74 7.58
C ASN A 2 3.20 15.26 7.21
N LEU A 3 3.31 14.38 8.20
CA LEU A 3 3.31 12.92 8.04
C LEU A 3 1.96 12.39 7.50
N ASP A 4 0.91 13.23 7.46
CA ASP A 4 -0.39 12.91 6.86
C ASP A 4 -0.37 12.80 5.32
N ARG A 5 0.78 13.09 4.68
CA ARG A 5 1.06 12.78 3.27
C ARG A 5 2.02 11.60 3.07
N GLU A 6 2.42 10.93 4.14
CA GLU A 6 3.39 9.83 4.12
C GLU A 6 2.66 8.48 4.28
N GLY A 7 2.08 8.03 3.19
CA GLY A 7 1.34 6.77 3.10
C GLY A 7 1.34 6.24 1.68
N VAL A 8 0.88 5.01 1.50
CA VAL A 8 0.77 4.40 0.18
C VAL A 8 -0.49 4.93 -0.49
N PRO A 9 -0.44 5.48 -1.73
CA PRO A 9 -1.65 5.90 -2.44
C PRO A 9 -2.66 4.74 -2.54
N PRO A 10 -3.97 4.99 -2.38
CA PRO A 10 -4.96 3.92 -2.29
C PRO A 10 -5.04 3.07 -3.56
N LEU A 11 -4.79 3.67 -4.73
CA LEU A 11 -4.69 2.93 -6.00
C LEU A 11 -3.50 1.97 -6.02
N VAL A 12 -2.34 2.43 -5.54
CA VAL A 12 -1.12 1.61 -5.46
C VAL A 12 -1.32 0.47 -4.46
N PHE A 13 -2.01 0.73 -3.35
CA PHE A 13 -2.36 -0.30 -2.39
C PHE A 13 -3.35 -1.33 -2.95
N ALA A 14 -4.38 -0.90 -3.68
CA ALA A 14 -5.31 -1.80 -4.35
C ALA A 14 -4.58 -2.74 -5.32
N GLN A 15 -3.70 -2.18 -6.16
CA GLN A 15 -2.87 -2.94 -7.09
C GLN A 15 -1.93 -3.92 -6.36
N LEU A 16 -1.39 -3.54 -5.21
CA LEU A 16 -0.56 -4.42 -4.39
C LEU A 16 -1.34 -5.64 -3.89
N LEU A 17 -2.58 -5.46 -3.42
CA LEU A 17 -3.42 -6.56 -2.94
C LEU A 17 -3.80 -7.55 -4.03
N GLU A 18 -3.81 -7.12 -5.30
CA GLU A 18 -4.03 -7.96 -6.48
C GLU A 18 -2.73 -8.54 -7.05
N SER A 19 -1.57 -8.07 -6.59
CA SER A 19 -0.27 -8.46 -7.12
C SER A 19 0.14 -9.85 -6.65
N PRO A 20 0.67 -10.71 -7.54
CA PRO A 20 1.21 -12.02 -7.16
C PRO A 20 2.49 -11.93 -6.31
N VAL A 21 3.07 -10.73 -6.18
CA VAL A 21 4.24 -10.47 -5.32
C VAL A 21 3.86 -10.54 -3.84
N LEU A 22 2.60 -10.25 -3.50
CA LEU A 22 2.13 -10.28 -2.13
C LEU A 22 1.59 -11.66 -1.79
N GLU A 23 2.16 -12.29 -0.77
CA GLU A 23 1.72 -13.60 -0.29
C GLU A 23 0.26 -13.54 0.24
N GLN A 24 -0.48 -14.64 0.11
CA GLN A 24 -1.88 -14.70 0.52
C GLN A 24 -2.06 -14.40 2.02
N ASP A 25 -1.10 -14.79 2.87
CA ASP A 25 -1.12 -14.49 4.30
C ASP A 25 -0.98 -12.99 4.57
N ALA A 26 -0.17 -12.28 3.78
CA ALA A 26 -0.04 -10.84 3.89
C ALA A 26 -1.32 -10.12 3.43
N VAL A 27 -1.95 -10.59 2.34
CA VAL A 27 -3.27 -10.11 1.90
C VAL A 27 -4.33 -10.31 2.99
N ALA A 28 -4.34 -11.48 3.65
CA ALA A 28 -5.28 -11.77 4.73
C ALA A 28 -5.09 -10.80 5.91
N ARG A 29 -3.84 -10.55 6.33
CA ARG A 29 -3.53 -9.57 7.38
C ARG A 29 -3.98 -8.15 7.00
N PHE A 30 -3.76 -7.72 5.76
CA PHE A 30 -4.28 -6.41 5.32
C PHE A 30 -5.80 -6.33 5.43
N ARG A 31 -6.53 -7.40 5.10
CA ARG A 31 -7.99 -7.44 5.26
C ARG A 31 -8.42 -7.38 6.72
N GLU A 32 -7.73 -8.07 7.62
CA GLU A 32 -7.99 -7.99 9.06
C GLU A 32 -7.75 -6.58 9.62
N ILE A 33 -6.67 -5.91 9.18
CA ILE A 33 -6.38 -4.54 9.57
C ILE A 33 -7.46 -3.58 9.07
N MET A 34 -7.88 -3.72 7.80
CA MET A 34 -8.96 -2.95 7.20
C MET A 34 -10.27 -3.10 7.97
N ASP A 35 -10.68 -4.34 8.28
CA ASP A 35 -11.89 -4.61 9.06
C ASP A 35 -11.83 -3.97 10.46
N ARG A 36 -10.69 -4.12 11.15
CA ARG A 36 -10.45 -3.54 12.48
C ARG A 36 -10.52 -2.02 12.48
N GLU A 37 -10.02 -1.37 11.42
CA GLU A 37 -10.09 0.09 11.26
C GLU A 37 -11.38 0.56 10.57
N ARG A 38 -12.33 -0.35 10.28
CA ARG A 38 -13.59 -0.08 9.55
C ARG A 38 -13.34 0.68 8.23
N SER A 39 -12.32 0.24 7.52
CA SER A 39 -11.94 0.75 6.20
C SER A 39 -12.00 -0.37 5.18
N ASP A 40 -12.07 0.01 3.91
CA ASP A 40 -11.99 -0.90 2.78
C ASP A 40 -11.37 -0.17 1.58
N VAL A 41 -10.94 -0.93 0.57
CA VAL A 41 -10.24 -0.38 -0.59
C VAL A 41 -11.12 0.60 -1.38
N GLU A 42 -12.42 0.33 -1.52
CA GLU A 42 -13.33 1.21 -2.28
C GLU A 42 -13.50 2.55 -1.56
N SER A 43 -13.71 2.51 -0.23
CA SER A 43 -13.78 3.70 0.60
C SER A 43 -12.49 4.53 0.51
N LEU A 44 -11.32 3.90 0.60
CA LEU A 44 -10.02 4.58 0.49
C LEU A 44 -9.80 5.22 -0.88
N LEU A 45 -10.22 4.55 -1.96
CA LEU A 45 -10.17 5.09 -3.32
C LEU A 45 -11.12 6.27 -3.52
N ALA A 46 -12.35 6.17 -3.01
CA ALA A 46 -13.39 7.18 -3.18
C ALA A 46 -13.00 8.54 -2.59
N ILE A 47 -12.32 8.54 -1.44
CA ILE A 47 -11.83 9.76 -0.78
C ILE A 47 -10.35 10.06 -1.08
N ASN A 48 -9.72 9.24 -1.92
CA ASN A 48 -8.28 9.27 -2.21
C ASN A 48 -7.41 9.36 -0.93
N ALA A 49 -7.81 8.61 0.12
CA ALA A 49 -7.10 8.59 1.39
C ALA A 49 -5.86 7.70 1.28
N GLN A 50 -4.74 8.19 1.80
CA GLN A 50 -3.51 7.42 1.83
C GLN A 50 -3.59 6.27 2.85
N VAL A 51 -3.04 5.13 2.48
CA VAL A 51 -2.93 3.96 3.35
C VAL A 51 -1.78 4.17 4.33
N PRO A 52 -2.02 4.05 5.65
CA PRO A 52 -0.99 4.29 6.64
C PRO A 52 0.19 3.31 6.51
N LEU A 53 1.42 3.80 6.56
CA LEU A 53 2.63 2.94 6.56
C LEU A 53 2.65 1.94 7.73
N ARG A 54 1.93 2.23 8.84
CA ARG A 54 1.76 1.28 9.95
C ARG A 54 1.08 -0.03 9.51
N TRP A 55 0.16 0.01 8.55
CA TRP A 55 -0.50 -1.20 8.05
C TRP A 55 0.47 -2.10 7.31
N ILE A 56 1.38 -1.50 6.52
CA ILE A 56 2.43 -2.25 5.81
C ILE A 56 3.32 -2.99 6.81
N ARG A 57 3.75 -2.31 7.88
CA ARG A 57 4.61 -2.89 8.93
C ARG A 57 3.91 -4.01 9.72
N GLU A 58 2.59 -3.93 9.87
CA GLU A 58 1.81 -4.92 10.60
C GLU A 58 1.46 -6.14 9.73
N ALA A 59 1.11 -5.92 8.47
CA ALA A 59 0.79 -7.00 7.54
C ALA A 59 2.03 -7.78 7.07
N LEU A 60 3.19 -7.12 7.07
CA LEU A 60 4.49 -7.67 6.67
C LEU A 60 5.49 -7.51 7.83
N PRO A 61 5.32 -8.25 8.94
CA PRO A 61 6.17 -8.11 10.12
C PRO A 61 7.60 -8.63 9.87
N ASP A 62 7.75 -9.63 9.00
CA ASP A 62 9.03 -10.25 8.62
C ASP A 62 9.63 -9.62 7.36
N LEU A 63 9.23 -8.38 7.04
CA LEU A 63 9.69 -7.69 5.84
C LEU A 63 11.21 -7.44 5.91
N ASP A 64 11.97 -8.35 5.29
CA ASP A 64 13.41 -8.23 5.13
C ASP A 64 13.76 -7.30 3.95
N VAL A 65 15.01 -6.85 3.89
CA VAL A 65 15.53 -5.92 2.87
C VAL A 65 15.25 -6.40 1.45
N ASP A 66 15.35 -7.71 1.19
CA ASP A 66 15.07 -8.29 -0.13
C ASP A 66 13.57 -8.21 -0.50
N GLN A 67 12.67 -8.49 0.46
CA GLN A 67 11.23 -8.34 0.24
C GLN A 67 10.83 -6.86 0.13
N ALA A 68 11.43 -5.99 0.94
CA ALA A 68 11.21 -4.55 0.86
C ALA A 68 11.66 -3.98 -0.49
N THR A 69 12.78 -4.47 -1.03
CA THR A 69 13.27 -4.09 -2.36
C THR A 69 12.34 -4.59 -3.46
N THR A 70 11.86 -5.83 -3.37
CA THR A 70 10.92 -6.40 -4.34
C THR A 70 9.59 -5.65 -4.33
N LEU A 71 9.05 -5.34 -3.16
CA LEU A 71 7.86 -4.52 -3.00
C LEU A 71 8.10 -3.10 -3.52
N GLY A 72 9.22 -2.48 -3.15
CA GLY A 72 9.63 -1.16 -3.65
C GLY A 72 9.71 -1.10 -5.17
N LEU A 73 10.24 -2.15 -5.81
CA LEU A 73 10.32 -2.27 -7.26
C LEU A 73 8.93 -2.49 -7.88
N ALA A 74 8.10 -3.35 -7.30
CA ALA A 74 6.72 -3.58 -7.75
C ALA A 74 5.89 -2.28 -7.65
N PHE A 75 6.09 -1.51 -6.57
CA PHE A 75 5.51 -0.18 -6.39
C PHE A 75 6.03 0.81 -7.43
N ALA A 76 7.34 0.85 -7.68
CA ALA A 76 7.92 1.75 -8.69
C ALA A 76 7.43 1.43 -10.12
N GLN A 77 7.17 0.15 -10.42
CA GLN A 77 6.61 -0.27 -11.71
C GLN A 77 5.12 0.07 -11.85
N HIS A 78 4.35 -0.02 -10.76
CA HIS A 78 2.90 0.29 -10.75
C HIS A 78 2.59 1.76 -10.50
N ALA A 79 3.53 2.52 -9.92
CA ALA A 79 3.50 3.96 -9.86
C ALA A 79 3.66 4.52 -11.27
N HIS A 80 2.59 4.45 -12.06
CA HIS A 80 2.45 5.29 -13.23
C HIS A 80 2.62 6.72 -12.72
N LEU A 81 3.73 7.35 -13.10
CA LEU A 81 4.12 8.71 -12.73
C LEU A 81 3.06 9.71 -13.23
N THR A 82 1.90 9.81 -12.58
CA THR A 82 0.89 10.83 -12.87
C THR A 82 1.21 12.17 -12.20
N SER A 83 2.49 12.44 -11.95
CA SER A 83 2.96 13.79 -11.65
C SER A 83 4.46 13.93 -11.92
N PHE A 84 4.83 14.01 -13.20
CA PHE A 84 5.67 15.14 -13.55
C PHE A 84 4.68 16.30 -13.79
N GLY A 85 4.52 17.18 -12.81
CA GLY A 85 3.96 18.50 -13.10
C GLY A 85 4.80 19.17 -14.21
N PRO A 86 4.22 20.08 -15.01
CA PRO A 86 4.95 20.70 -16.10
C PRO A 86 6.23 21.37 -15.57
N LEU A 87 7.35 21.10 -16.26
CA LEU A 87 8.65 21.73 -16.07
C LEU A 87 8.58 23.25 -16.24
#